data_AF-A0A951IYN9-F1
#
_entry.id   AF-A0A951IYN9-F1
#
_cell.length_a   1.000
_cell.length_b   1.000
_cell.length_c   1.000
_cell.angle_alpha   90.00
_cell.angle_beta   90.00
_cell.angle_gamma   90.00
#
_symmetry.space_group_name_H-M   'P 1'
#
loop_
_entity.id
_entity.type
_entity.pdbx_description
1 polymer ?
#
loop_
_entity_poly.entity_id
_entity_poly.type
_entity_poly.pdbx_seq_one_letter_code
_entity_poly.pdbx_strand_id
1 'polypeptide(L)'
;MERIIFGDNQFFAVNHISDEKSRAQSIKFKDDAAIIKTLDIAREAGVNTFMCTTHDRIANICNIIRSNPEKYQDFKIYPCMPYAHKYANAVTDLGIAGTLKQYVPGNFFGSMFKGGMAYLSKDYLSIMELLIDAEMKMFTGINTPVIFLQNVITDLLLGLGMTDFLVGYAKYIEKKYNAEAGFITMNLPKLLDVLEKGGIKNPIICASINKANFRMSGGKELYEKTISEGRCRLIAMQVLGGGAIPASEALEYVSNLPNVESILFGASSRQNIENTVQTINFHDEKKVQQLAIA
;
A
#
# COMPACT_ATOMS: atom_id res chain seq x y z
N MET A 1 2.96 4.99 13.74
CA MET A 1 2.24 5.24 12.47
C MET A 1 0.96 6.02 12.76
N GLU A 2 0.31 6.67 11.80
CA GLU A 2 -1.05 7.22 12.00
C GLU A 2 -2.04 6.06 12.16
N ARG A 3 -2.99 6.18 13.09
CA ARG A 3 -3.94 5.09 13.39
C ARG A 3 -4.87 4.78 12.22
N ILE A 4 -5.25 5.81 11.47
CA ILE A 4 -6.21 5.70 10.37
C ILE A 4 -5.53 6.20 9.09
N ILE A 5 -5.61 5.41 8.02
CA ILE A 5 -5.03 5.72 6.72
C ILE A 5 -6.13 5.67 5.67
N PHE A 6 -6.16 6.66 4.79
CA PHE A 6 -7.11 6.72 3.69
C PHE A 6 -6.53 6.07 2.43
N GLY A 7 -7.26 5.16 1.81
CA GLY A 7 -6.87 4.45 0.59
C GLY A 7 -7.44 5.09 -0.68
N ASP A 8 -6.98 4.63 -1.83
CA ASP A 8 -7.25 5.21 -3.15
C ASP A 8 -8.22 4.40 -4.04
N ASN A 9 -8.57 3.17 -3.67
CA ASN A 9 -9.36 2.24 -4.49
C ASN A 9 -10.62 2.88 -5.12
N GLN A 10 -11.34 3.71 -4.36
CA GLN A 10 -12.55 4.38 -4.85
C GLN A 10 -12.28 5.36 -6.01
N PHE A 11 -11.07 5.89 -6.13
CA PHE A 11 -10.69 6.84 -7.17
C PHE A 11 -10.37 6.16 -8.51
N PHE A 12 -10.07 4.86 -8.46
CA PHE A 12 -9.76 4.03 -9.63
C PHE A 12 -10.87 3.04 -9.98
N ALA A 13 -12.07 3.24 -9.43
CA ALA A 13 -13.23 2.35 -9.63
C ALA A 13 -12.94 0.88 -9.29
N VAL A 14 -12.03 0.64 -8.34
CA VAL A 14 -11.71 -0.71 -7.88
C VAL A 14 -12.76 -1.11 -6.84
N ASN A 15 -13.74 -1.89 -7.28
CA ASN A 15 -14.69 -2.58 -6.40
C ASN A 15 -14.63 -4.09 -6.64
N HIS A 16 -14.42 -4.86 -5.58
CA HIS A 16 -14.29 -6.33 -5.68
C HIS A 16 -15.64 -7.07 -5.68
N ILE A 17 -16.77 -6.37 -5.53
CA ILE A 17 -18.09 -6.99 -5.39
C ILE A 17 -19.11 -6.48 -6.43
N SER A 18 -19.03 -5.23 -6.88
CA SER A 18 -20.09 -4.63 -7.70
C SER A 18 -19.56 -3.76 -8.84
N ASP A 19 -19.79 -4.21 -10.07
CA ASP A 19 -19.49 -3.46 -11.30
C ASP A 19 -20.29 -2.16 -11.41
N GLU A 20 -21.53 -2.15 -10.89
CA GLU A 20 -22.36 -0.94 -10.85
C GLU A 20 -21.73 0.14 -9.96
N LYS A 21 -21.22 -0.25 -8.78
CA LYS A 21 -20.47 0.65 -7.90
C LYS A 21 -19.17 1.12 -8.56
N SER A 22 -18.44 0.24 -9.25
CA SER A 22 -17.25 0.61 -10.03
C SER A 22 -17.61 1.68 -11.08
N ARG A 23 -18.70 1.49 -11.83
CA ARG A 23 -19.17 2.45 -12.83
C ARG A 23 -19.55 3.79 -12.19
N ALA A 24 -20.31 3.78 -11.11
CA ALA A 24 -20.68 5.00 -10.40
C ALA A 24 -19.45 5.77 -9.88
N GLN A 25 -18.45 5.06 -9.35
CA GLN A 25 -17.18 5.64 -8.91
C GLN A 25 -16.38 6.24 -10.07
N SER A 26 -16.31 5.55 -11.21
CA SER A 26 -15.61 6.06 -12.40
C SER A 26 -16.20 7.38 -12.92
N ILE A 27 -17.53 7.53 -12.84
CA ILE A 27 -18.22 8.77 -13.22
C ILE A 27 -17.93 9.86 -12.19
N LYS A 28 -18.05 9.54 -10.89
CA LYS A 28 -17.88 10.49 -9.80
C LYS A 28 -16.46 11.04 -9.70
N PHE A 29 -15.46 10.18 -9.87
CA PHE A 29 -14.04 10.53 -9.75
C PHE A 29 -13.38 10.74 -11.11
N LYS A 30 -14.17 11.11 -12.13
CA LYS A 30 -13.67 11.48 -13.44
C LYS A 30 -12.74 12.70 -13.39
N ASP A 31 -12.99 13.63 -12.46
CA ASP A 31 -12.24 14.88 -12.32
C ASP A 31 -11.38 14.89 -11.05
N ASP A 32 -10.16 15.41 -11.15
CA ASP A 32 -9.20 15.49 -10.04
C ASP A 32 -9.75 16.31 -8.86
N ALA A 33 -10.58 17.31 -9.13
CA ALA A 33 -11.27 18.11 -8.11
C ALA A 33 -12.16 17.26 -7.19
N ALA A 34 -12.79 16.19 -7.70
CA ALA A 34 -13.61 15.29 -6.90
C ALA A 34 -12.76 14.44 -5.95
N ILE A 35 -11.57 14.05 -6.38
CA ILE A 35 -10.59 13.32 -5.55
C ILE A 35 -10.08 14.24 -4.45
N ILE A 36 -9.61 15.45 -4.80
CA ILE A 36 -9.15 16.46 -3.83
C ILE A 36 -10.22 16.77 -2.79
N LYS A 37 -11.46 17.01 -3.22
CA LYS A 37 -12.58 17.25 -2.30
C LYS A 37 -12.78 16.09 -1.32
N THR A 38 -12.60 14.85 -1.76
CA THR A 38 -12.75 13.66 -0.91
C THR A 38 -11.58 13.51 0.05
N LEU A 39 -10.35 13.83 -0.39
CA LEU A 39 -9.18 13.90 0.48
C LEU A 39 -9.34 14.99 1.55
N ASP A 40 -9.87 16.16 1.17
CA ASP A 40 -10.15 17.24 2.13
C ASP A 40 -11.18 16.83 3.18
N ILE A 41 -12.24 16.12 2.77
CA ILE A 41 -13.22 15.55 3.71
C ILE A 41 -12.56 14.57 4.69
N ALA A 42 -11.67 13.69 4.20
CA ALA A 42 -10.93 12.76 5.07
C ALA A 42 -10.02 13.50 6.06
N ARG A 43 -9.37 14.58 5.62
CA ARG A 43 -8.53 15.43 6.47
C ARG A 43 -9.32 16.21 7.51
N GLU A 44 -10.47 16.75 7.15
CA GLU A 44 -11.41 17.39 8.09
C GLU A 44 -11.88 16.41 9.17
N ALA A 45 -12.00 15.12 8.83
CA ALA A 45 -12.26 14.05 9.78
C ALA A 45 -11.01 13.59 10.56
N GLY A 46 -9.86 14.23 10.40
CA GLY A 46 -8.62 13.93 11.12
C GLY A 46 -7.68 12.93 10.43
N VAL A 47 -7.96 12.50 9.21
CA VAL A 47 -7.12 11.54 8.47
C VAL A 47 -6.12 12.27 7.57
N ASN A 48 -4.88 12.38 8.02
CA ASN A 48 -3.81 13.13 7.32
C ASN A 48 -2.82 12.26 6.54
N THR A 49 -3.07 10.94 6.41
CA THR A 49 -2.25 10.05 5.59
C THR A 49 -3.09 9.43 4.48
N PHE A 50 -2.60 9.59 3.24
CA PHE A 50 -3.19 9.00 2.05
C PHE A 50 -2.26 7.95 1.44
N MET A 51 -2.70 6.70 1.43
CA MET A 51 -2.02 5.60 0.78
C MET A 51 -2.58 5.41 -0.63
N CYS A 52 -1.71 5.45 -1.64
CA CYS A 52 -2.15 5.45 -3.03
C CYS A 52 -1.20 4.75 -3.99
N THR A 53 -1.77 4.12 -5.01
CA THR A 53 -1.05 3.45 -6.08
C THR A 53 -0.43 4.45 -7.03
N THR A 54 0.77 4.18 -7.52
CA THR A 54 1.50 5.09 -8.41
C THR A 54 0.85 5.16 -9.81
N HIS A 55 -0.06 6.10 -10.01
CA HIS A 55 -0.85 6.26 -11.23
C HIS A 55 -0.71 7.69 -11.78
N ASP A 56 -0.79 7.89 -13.11
CA ASP A 56 -0.64 9.22 -13.74
C ASP A 56 -1.55 10.29 -13.12
N ARG A 57 -2.82 9.94 -12.89
CA ARG A 57 -3.78 10.76 -12.12
C ARG A 57 -3.27 11.21 -10.74
N ILE A 58 -2.54 10.37 -9.99
CA ILE A 58 -1.94 10.77 -8.70
C ILE A 58 -0.89 11.86 -8.89
N ALA A 59 -0.20 11.94 -10.03
CA ALA A 59 0.74 13.02 -10.30
C ALA A 59 0.04 14.40 -10.29
N ASN A 60 -1.17 14.49 -10.84
CA ASN A 60 -1.98 15.71 -10.79
C ASN A 60 -2.41 16.04 -9.35
N ILE A 61 -2.82 15.03 -8.58
CA ILE A 61 -3.17 15.18 -7.17
C ILE A 61 -1.96 15.70 -6.37
N CYS A 62 -0.76 15.15 -6.61
CA CYS A 62 0.49 15.63 -6.01
C CYS A 62 0.81 17.07 -6.40
N ASN A 63 0.55 17.48 -7.66
CA ASN A 63 0.72 18.87 -8.09
C ASN A 63 -0.21 19.82 -7.33
N ILE A 64 -1.49 19.44 -7.15
CA ILE A 64 -2.44 20.25 -6.38
C ILE A 64 -2.00 20.37 -4.92
N ILE A 65 -1.57 19.26 -4.30
CA ILE A 65 -1.07 19.25 -2.92
C ILE A 65 0.17 20.16 -2.78
N ARG A 66 1.15 20.03 -3.67
CA ARG A 66 2.36 20.89 -3.69
C ARG A 66 2.04 22.37 -3.83
N SER A 67 1.06 22.72 -4.65
CA SER A 67 0.64 24.10 -4.88
C SER A 67 -0.15 24.70 -3.70
N ASN A 68 -0.47 23.92 -2.67
CA ASN A 68 -1.23 24.35 -1.49
C ASN A 68 -0.53 23.93 -0.19
N PRO A 69 0.73 24.38 0.06
CA PRO A 69 1.56 23.86 1.14
C PRO A 69 1.00 24.13 2.54
N GLU A 70 0.42 25.31 2.78
CA GLU A 70 -0.21 25.64 4.08
C GLU A 70 -1.37 24.70 4.38
N LYS A 71 -2.20 24.43 3.36
CA LYS A 71 -3.34 23.53 3.51
C LYS A 71 -2.90 22.12 3.82
N TYR A 72 -1.82 21.61 3.21
CA TYR A 72 -1.39 20.21 3.30
C TYR A 72 -0.10 19.99 4.09
N GLN A 73 0.30 20.93 4.96
CA GLN A 73 1.58 20.90 5.68
C GLN A 73 1.86 19.58 6.42
N ASP A 74 0.84 18.99 7.05
CA ASP A 74 0.94 17.76 7.85
C ASP A 74 0.50 16.52 7.07
N PHE A 75 0.17 16.67 5.78
CA PHE A 75 -0.35 15.60 4.95
C PHE A 75 0.79 14.71 4.44
N LYS A 76 0.64 13.41 4.65
CA LYS A 76 1.61 12.39 4.23
C LYS A 76 1.01 11.57 3.10
N ILE A 77 1.84 11.18 2.14
CA ILE A 77 1.46 10.22 1.09
C ILE A 77 2.27 8.95 1.26
N TYR A 78 1.61 7.79 1.30
CA TYR A 78 2.24 6.47 1.31
C TYR A 78 2.09 5.87 -0.10
N PRO A 79 3.06 6.07 -1.01
CA PRO A 79 2.96 5.55 -2.36
C PRO A 79 3.10 4.02 -2.39
N CYS A 80 2.28 3.36 -3.21
CA CYS A 80 2.26 1.92 -3.42
C CYS A 80 2.62 1.61 -4.87
N MET A 81 3.79 1.01 -5.07
CA MET A 81 4.34 0.73 -6.41
C MET A 81 4.55 -0.78 -6.63
N PRO A 82 4.56 -1.25 -7.88
CA PRO A 82 4.21 -0.52 -9.10
C PRO A 82 2.70 -0.52 -9.36
N TYR A 83 2.22 0.40 -10.21
CA TYR A 83 0.92 0.22 -10.86
C TYR A 83 1.00 -0.87 -11.92
N ALA A 84 0.68 -2.10 -11.54
CA ALA A 84 0.89 -3.29 -12.38
C ALA A 84 0.16 -3.24 -13.73
N HIS A 85 -1.02 -2.62 -13.82
CA HIS A 85 -1.75 -2.49 -15.08
C HIS A 85 -0.98 -1.70 -16.14
N LYS A 86 -0.22 -0.68 -15.77
CA LYS A 86 0.64 0.07 -16.70
C LYS A 86 1.69 -0.82 -17.36
N TYR A 87 2.30 -1.73 -16.59
CA TYR A 87 3.28 -2.67 -17.12
C TYR A 87 2.62 -3.79 -17.93
N ALA A 88 1.47 -4.30 -17.49
CA ALA A 88 0.71 -5.30 -18.23
C ALA A 88 0.25 -4.78 -19.61
N ASN A 89 -0.24 -3.53 -19.66
CA ASN A 89 -0.61 -2.87 -20.90
C ASN A 89 0.61 -2.66 -21.79
N ALA A 90 1.74 -2.18 -21.26
CA ALA A 90 2.96 -2.04 -22.04
C ALA A 90 3.43 -3.37 -22.66
N VAL A 91 3.38 -4.48 -21.91
CA VAL A 91 3.73 -5.81 -22.45
C VAL A 91 2.76 -6.25 -23.54
N THR A 92 1.48 -5.92 -23.39
CA THR A 92 0.45 -6.24 -24.38
C THR A 92 0.63 -5.42 -25.65
N ASP A 93 0.90 -4.13 -25.52
CA ASP A 93 0.95 -3.16 -26.63
C ASP A 93 2.31 -3.17 -27.35
N LEU A 94 3.40 -3.31 -26.62
CA LEU A 94 4.79 -3.17 -27.10
C LEU A 94 5.55 -4.49 -27.14
N GLY A 95 4.97 -5.57 -26.63
CA GLY A 95 5.68 -6.82 -26.36
C GLY A 95 6.70 -6.68 -25.22
N ILE A 96 7.29 -7.81 -24.82
CA ILE A 96 8.31 -7.87 -23.75
C ILE A 96 9.53 -7.00 -24.11
N ALA A 97 10.03 -7.12 -25.34
CA ALA A 97 11.21 -6.38 -25.79
C ALA A 97 10.96 -4.86 -25.87
N GLY A 98 9.79 -4.44 -26.36
CA GLY A 98 9.43 -3.01 -26.43
C GLY A 98 9.23 -2.40 -25.06
N THR A 99 8.61 -3.14 -24.13
CA THR A 99 8.46 -2.73 -22.72
C THR A 99 9.81 -2.56 -22.03
N LEU A 100 10.72 -3.52 -22.20
CA LEU A 100 12.07 -3.42 -21.65
C LEU A 100 12.80 -2.20 -22.21
N LYS A 101 12.72 -1.93 -23.52
CA LYS A 101 13.33 -0.72 -24.11
C LYS A 101 12.73 0.60 -23.57
N GLN A 102 11.44 0.60 -23.23
CA GLN A 102 10.75 1.78 -22.70
C GLN A 102 11.17 2.11 -21.26
N TYR A 103 11.31 1.08 -20.42
CA TYR A 103 11.54 1.27 -18.97
C TYR A 103 12.97 0.99 -18.52
N VAL A 104 13.78 0.29 -19.32
CA VAL A 104 15.19 -0.01 -19.05
C VAL A 104 16.07 0.76 -20.04
N PRO A 105 16.98 1.64 -19.56
CA PRO A 105 17.89 2.39 -20.43
C PRO A 105 18.77 1.47 -21.30
N GLY A 106 18.99 1.86 -22.57
CA GLY A 106 19.68 1.02 -23.56
C GLY A 106 21.14 0.64 -23.24
N ASN A 107 21.78 1.30 -22.28
CA ASN A 107 23.14 0.96 -21.83
C ASN A 107 23.20 -0.32 -20.96
N PHE A 108 22.05 -0.81 -20.48
CA PHE A 108 21.94 -1.99 -19.61
C PHE A 108 22.01 -3.33 -20.37
N PHE A 109 21.72 -3.33 -21.67
CA PHE A 109 21.81 -4.53 -22.51
C PHE A 109 23.27 -4.93 -22.88
N GLY A 110 24.23 -4.02 -22.70
CA GLY A 110 25.64 -4.26 -23.04
C GLY A 110 26.39 -5.15 -22.05
N SER A 111 25.91 -5.28 -20.81
CA SER A 111 26.54 -6.09 -19.74
C SER A 111 26.10 -7.56 -19.75
N MET A 112 24.90 -7.87 -20.26
CA MET A 112 24.34 -9.23 -20.23
C MET A 112 25.09 -10.22 -21.15
N PHE A 113 25.83 -9.73 -22.14
CA PHE A 113 26.62 -10.56 -23.07
C PHE A 113 28.02 -10.94 -22.54
N LYS A 114 28.43 -10.49 -21.35
CA LYS A 114 29.77 -10.74 -20.79
C LYS A 114 29.73 -11.33 -19.38
N GLY A 115 29.23 -12.56 -19.28
CA GLY A 115 29.71 -13.62 -18.36
C GLY A 115 29.65 -13.38 -16.84
N GLY A 116 28.73 -14.08 -16.16
CA GLY A 116 28.84 -14.44 -14.73
C GLY A 116 27.52 -14.41 -13.98
N MET A 117 27.17 -15.51 -13.28
CA MET A 117 25.96 -15.63 -12.43
C MET A 117 25.80 -14.50 -11.38
N ALA A 118 26.92 -13.91 -10.93
CA ALA A 118 26.93 -12.79 -9.98
C ALA A 118 26.56 -11.43 -10.61
N TYR A 119 26.60 -11.32 -11.94
CA TYR A 119 26.19 -10.11 -12.67
C TYR A 119 24.67 -10.05 -12.85
N LEU A 120 24.02 -11.21 -13.06
CA LEU A 120 22.57 -11.31 -13.23
C LEU A 120 21.79 -10.73 -12.04
N SER A 121 22.18 -11.02 -10.79
CA SER A 121 21.48 -10.49 -9.61
C SER A 121 21.65 -8.97 -9.44
N LYS A 122 22.82 -8.42 -9.74
CA LYS A 122 23.06 -6.97 -9.76
C LYS A 122 22.27 -6.28 -10.86
N ASP A 123 22.11 -6.94 -12.01
CA ASP A 123 21.37 -6.38 -13.13
C ASP A 123 19.89 -6.19 -12.78
N TYR A 124 19.25 -7.18 -12.13
CA TYR A 124 17.85 -7.04 -11.75
C TYR A 124 17.60 -6.08 -10.57
N LEU A 125 18.50 -6.01 -9.58
CA LEU A 125 18.38 -5.01 -8.51
C LEU A 125 18.50 -3.60 -9.07
N SER A 126 19.42 -3.36 -10.00
CA SER A 126 19.55 -2.06 -10.66
C SER A 126 18.31 -1.70 -11.48
N ILE A 127 17.70 -2.66 -12.18
CA ILE A 127 16.43 -2.45 -12.89
C ILE A 127 15.32 -2.09 -11.89
N MET A 128 15.24 -2.79 -10.76
CA MET A 128 14.28 -2.48 -9.69
C MET A 128 14.49 -1.04 -9.18
N GLU A 129 15.73 -0.63 -8.90
CA GLU A 129 16.06 0.75 -8.48
C GLU A 129 15.58 1.80 -9.50
N LEU A 130 15.81 1.55 -10.79
CA LEU A 130 15.36 2.44 -11.88
C LEU A 130 13.83 2.54 -11.96
N LEU A 131 13.12 1.42 -11.78
CA LEU A 131 11.65 1.41 -11.79
C LEU A 131 11.08 2.14 -10.57
N ILE A 132 11.68 1.95 -9.40
CA ILE A 132 11.33 2.70 -8.18
C ILE A 132 11.53 4.20 -8.43
N ASP A 133 12.68 4.60 -8.98
CA ASP A 133 12.98 6.00 -9.31
C ASP A 133 11.98 6.58 -10.31
N ALA A 134 11.54 5.81 -11.31
CA ALA A 134 10.53 6.24 -12.26
C ALA A 134 9.17 6.50 -11.59
N GLU A 135 8.72 5.60 -10.71
CA GLU A 135 7.45 5.71 -9.99
C GLU A 135 7.49 6.83 -8.93
N MET A 136 8.64 7.02 -8.26
CA MET A 136 8.80 8.03 -7.20
C MET A 136 8.91 9.47 -7.69
N LYS A 137 9.25 9.70 -8.96
CA LYS A 137 9.39 11.06 -9.55
C LYS A 137 8.18 11.95 -9.27
N MET A 138 6.96 11.41 -9.35
CA MET A 138 5.73 12.20 -9.16
C MET A 138 5.56 12.73 -7.73
N PHE A 139 6.20 12.10 -6.74
CA PHE A 139 6.14 12.48 -5.33
C PHE A 139 7.28 13.41 -4.87
N THR A 140 8.12 13.90 -5.80
CA THR A 140 9.18 14.87 -5.46
C THR A 140 8.59 16.07 -4.72
N GLY A 141 9.14 16.43 -3.56
CA GLY A 141 8.63 17.53 -2.73
C GLY A 141 7.34 17.22 -1.95
N ILE A 142 6.92 15.96 -1.90
CA ILE A 142 5.84 15.48 -1.03
C ILE A 142 6.44 14.64 0.11
N ASN A 143 5.89 14.77 1.30
CA ASN A 143 6.26 13.94 2.45
C ASN A 143 5.82 12.49 2.25
N THR A 144 6.78 11.60 1.98
CA THR A 144 6.57 10.17 1.69
C THR A 144 7.36 9.28 2.65
N PRO A 145 7.02 9.26 3.95
CA PRO A 145 7.86 8.62 4.97
C PRO A 145 7.79 7.09 4.92
N VAL A 146 6.80 6.51 4.22
CA VAL A 146 6.72 5.07 3.98
C VAL A 146 6.39 4.82 2.51
N ILE A 147 7.16 3.98 1.84
CA ILE A 147 6.98 3.61 0.44
C ILE A 147 6.69 2.12 0.38
N PHE A 148 5.61 1.73 -0.30
CA PHE A 148 5.09 0.37 -0.30
C PHE A 148 5.35 -0.38 -1.60
N LEU A 149 5.74 -1.65 -1.46
CA LEU A 149 5.71 -2.63 -2.54
C LEU A 149 4.32 -3.30 -2.60
N GLN A 150 3.66 -3.20 -3.74
CA GLN A 150 2.31 -3.73 -3.99
C GLN A 150 2.27 -5.24 -3.89
N ASN A 151 1.12 -5.78 -3.45
CA ASN A 151 0.94 -7.20 -3.18
C ASN A 151 1.20 -8.09 -4.39
N VAL A 152 0.87 -7.63 -5.60
CA VAL A 152 1.12 -8.39 -6.84
C VAL A 152 2.62 -8.67 -7.05
N ILE A 153 3.50 -7.78 -6.61
CA ILE A 153 4.95 -7.99 -6.67
C ILE A 153 5.45 -8.67 -5.41
N THR A 154 5.06 -8.20 -4.23
CA THR A 154 5.48 -8.78 -2.95
C THR A 154 5.17 -10.27 -2.88
N ASP A 155 3.93 -10.67 -3.18
CA ASP A 155 3.51 -12.08 -3.08
C ASP A 155 4.10 -12.94 -4.20
N LEU A 156 4.36 -12.36 -5.39
CA LEU A 156 5.09 -13.03 -6.46
C LEU A 156 6.53 -13.35 -6.05
N LEU A 157 7.27 -12.34 -5.55
CA LEU A 157 8.64 -12.51 -5.07
C LEU A 157 8.71 -13.50 -3.90
N LEU A 158 7.72 -13.44 -2.99
CA LEU A 158 7.56 -14.38 -1.89
C LEU A 158 7.29 -15.82 -2.37
N GLY A 159 6.51 -15.97 -3.44
CA GLY A 159 6.24 -17.25 -4.09
C GLY A 159 7.48 -17.85 -4.75
N LEU A 160 8.29 -17.02 -5.40
CA LEU A 160 9.53 -17.40 -6.08
C LEU A 160 10.73 -17.57 -5.14
N GLY A 161 10.60 -17.25 -3.86
CA GLY A 161 11.70 -17.32 -2.88
C GLY A 161 12.76 -16.22 -3.08
N MET A 162 12.42 -15.12 -3.75
CA MET A 162 13.32 -14.03 -4.11
C MET A 162 13.53 -13.06 -2.94
N THR A 163 13.97 -13.57 -1.80
CA THR A 163 14.17 -12.80 -0.55
C THR A 163 15.14 -11.63 -0.75
N ASP A 164 16.21 -11.82 -1.54
CA ASP A 164 17.19 -10.78 -1.82
C ASP A 164 16.60 -9.55 -2.50
N PHE A 165 15.52 -9.70 -3.28
CA PHE A 165 14.82 -8.55 -3.86
C PHE A 165 14.01 -7.78 -2.84
N LEU A 166 13.31 -8.46 -1.93
CA LEU A 166 12.56 -7.80 -0.86
C LEU A 166 13.52 -7.02 0.06
N VAL A 167 14.69 -7.61 0.37
CA VAL A 167 15.74 -6.97 1.15
C VAL A 167 16.41 -5.83 0.37
N GLY A 168 16.69 -6.02 -0.92
CA GLY A 168 17.23 -4.98 -1.80
C GLY A 168 16.31 -3.78 -1.91
N TYR A 169 15.02 -4.01 -2.08
CA TYR A 169 13.97 -2.98 -2.06
C TYR A 169 14.03 -2.18 -0.76
N ALA A 170 14.00 -2.86 0.38
CA ALA A 170 14.02 -2.19 1.68
C ALA A 170 15.23 -1.28 1.87
N LYS A 171 16.41 -1.79 1.56
CA LYS A 171 17.68 -1.04 1.65
C LYS A 171 17.70 0.14 0.69
N TYR A 172 17.16 -0.01 -0.52
CA TYR A 172 17.15 1.06 -1.50
C TYR A 172 16.22 2.20 -1.07
N ILE A 173 15.01 1.88 -0.60
CA ILE A 173 14.05 2.86 -0.08
C ILE A 173 14.65 3.68 1.06
N GLU A 174 15.26 3.01 2.04
CA GLU A 174 15.93 3.68 3.17
C GLU A 174 17.07 4.58 2.68
N LYS A 175 17.97 4.06 1.85
CA LYS A 175 19.18 4.77 1.41
C LYS A 175 18.88 5.95 0.47
N LYS A 176 17.96 5.78 -0.48
CA LYS A 176 17.71 6.74 -1.57
C LYS A 176 16.67 7.79 -1.18
N TYR A 177 15.62 7.38 -0.50
CA TYR A 177 14.45 8.21 -0.21
C TYR A 177 14.37 8.66 1.25
N ASN A 178 15.25 8.15 2.13
CA ASN A 178 15.18 8.39 3.57
C ASN A 178 13.77 8.10 4.12
N ALA A 179 13.19 7.00 3.63
CA ALA A 179 11.85 6.53 3.94
C ALA A 179 11.89 5.08 4.43
N GLU A 180 10.84 4.63 5.09
CA GLU A 180 10.70 3.24 5.50
C GLU A 180 10.07 2.41 4.39
N ALA A 181 10.53 1.17 4.22
CA ALA A 181 9.96 0.24 3.28
C ALA A 181 8.73 -0.46 3.88
N GLY A 182 7.61 -0.35 3.17
CA GLY A 182 6.38 -1.06 3.45
C GLY A 182 6.15 -2.20 2.44
N PHE A 183 5.48 -3.25 2.88
CA PHE A 183 5.12 -4.38 2.03
C PHE A 183 3.64 -4.67 2.12
N ILE A 184 2.94 -4.69 0.99
CA ILE A 184 1.55 -5.11 0.92
C ILE A 184 1.52 -6.62 0.61
N THR A 185 0.71 -7.42 1.32
CA THR A 185 0.66 -8.89 1.13
C THR A 185 -0.69 -9.51 1.44
N MET A 186 -0.97 -10.65 0.80
CA MET A 186 -2.06 -11.57 1.18
C MET A 186 -1.56 -12.80 1.95
N ASN A 187 -0.31 -12.80 2.41
CA ASN A 187 0.32 -13.91 3.14
C ASN A 187 1.24 -13.37 4.26
N LEU A 188 0.63 -12.72 5.25
CA LEU A 188 1.33 -12.08 6.37
C LEU A 188 2.31 -13.03 7.11
N PRO A 189 1.90 -14.25 7.54
CA PRO A 189 2.79 -15.13 8.30
C PRO A 189 4.06 -15.48 7.53
N LYS A 190 3.92 -15.83 6.25
CA LYS A 190 5.07 -16.21 5.42
C LYS A 190 5.96 -15.01 5.10
N LEU A 191 5.36 -13.85 4.78
CA LEU A 191 6.15 -12.65 4.46
C LEU A 191 6.99 -12.22 5.65
N LEU A 192 6.38 -12.15 6.83
CA LEU A 192 7.07 -11.71 8.04
C LEU A 192 8.31 -12.56 8.32
N ASP A 193 8.17 -13.89 8.31
CA ASP A 193 9.30 -14.80 8.54
C ASP A 193 10.40 -14.66 7.48
N VAL A 194 10.04 -14.37 6.22
CA VAL A 194 11.00 -14.15 5.13
C VAL A 194 11.75 -12.82 5.30
N LEU A 195 11.06 -11.74 5.64
CA LEU A 195 11.67 -10.44 5.87
C LEU A 195 12.63 -10.49 7.07
N GLU A 196 12.24 -11.13 8.17
CA GLU A 196 13.09 -11.30 9.35
C GLU A 196 14.34 -12.13 9.06
N LYS A 197 14.20 -13.25 8.34
CA LYS A 197 15.36 -14.05 7.87
C LYS A 197 16.27 -13.25 6.95
N GLY A 198 15.71 -12.33 6.17
CA GLY A 198 16.43 -11.35 5.35
C GLY A 198 17.08 -10.22 6.15
N GLY A 199 16.91 -10.18 7.48
CA GLY A 199 17.48 -9.19 8.39
C GLY A 199 16.65 -7.91 8.55
N ILE A 200 15.45 -7.84 7.98
CA ILE A 200 14.54 -6.70 8.17
C ILE A 200 13.82 -6.88 9.50
N LYS A 201 14.09 -5.99 10.46
CA LYS A 201 13.50 -6.01 11.79
C LYS A 201 12.31 -5.07 11.87
N ASN A 202 11.26 -5.48 12.59
CA ASN A 202 10.04 -4.68 12.79
C ASN A 202 9.48 -4.04 11.48
N PRO A 203 9.28 -4.84 10.41
CA PRO A 203 8.87 -4.34 9.10
C PRO A 203 7.48 -3.67 9.17
N ILE A 204 7.20 -2.77 8.23
CA ILE A 204 5.85 -2.26 8.00
C ILE A 204 5.17 -3.19 7.00
N ILE A 205 4.08 -3.83 7.42
CA ILE A 205 3.33 -4.75 6.57
C ILE A 205 1.86 -4.33 6.51
N CYS A 206 1.37 -4.10 5.29
CA CYS A 206 -0.05 -3.91 5.02
C CYS A 206 -0.64 -5.24 4.53
N ALA A 207 -1.56 -5.81 5.30
CA ALA A 207 -2.12 -7.12 4.99
C ALA A 207 -3.64 -7.11 4.99
N SER A 208 -4.23 -7.99 4.19
CA SER A 208 -5.66 -8.29 4.31
C SER A 208 -5.92 -8.85 5.70
N ILE A 209 -6.67 -8.13 6.53
CA ILE A 209 -7.03 -8.54 7.90
C ILE A 209 -8.50 -8.21 8.08
N ASN A 210 -9.33 -9.24 8.15
CA ASN A 210 -10.78 -9.09 8.28
C ASN A 210 -11.40 -10.32 8.95
N LYS A 211 -12.62 -10.15 9.48
CA LYS A 211 -13.31 -11.20 10.24
C LYS A 211 -13.74 -12.39 9.36
N ALA A 212 -13.87 -12.20 8.04
CA ALA A 212 -14.34 -13.21 7.08
C ALA A 212 -13.23 -14.05 6.46
N ASN A 213 -11.98 -13.91 6.90
CA ASN A 213 -10.84 -14.64 6.33
C ASN A 213 -10.63 -14.37 4.81
N PHE A 214 -11.09 -13.22 4.32
CA PHE A 214 -10.97 -12.86 2.91
C PHE A 214 -9.51 -12.49 2.59
N ARG A 215 -8.89 -13.25 1.66
CA ARG A 215 -7.50 -13.05 1.21
C ARG A 215 -6.44 -13.14 2.31
N MET A 216 -6.67 -14.02 3.30
CA MET A 216 -5.76 -14.29 4.42
C MET A 216 -5.15 -15.69 4.27
N SER A 217 -4.03 -15.80 3.55
CA SER A 217 -3.43 -17.10 3.21
C SER A 217 -2.95 -17.86 4.45
N GLY A 218 -3.44 -19.09 4.63
CA GLY A 218 -3.17 -19.89 5.83
C GLY A 218 -4.23 -19.76 6.93
N GLY A 219 -5.22 -18.88 6.77
CA GLY A 219 -6.39 -18.80 7.63
C GLY A 219 -6.33 -17.73 8.71
N LYS A 220 -7.48 -17.48 9.32
CA LYS A 220 -7.70 -16.40 10.29
C LYS A 220 -6.92 -16.64 11.57
N GLU A 221 -6.93 -17.86 12.06
CA GLU A 221 -6.28 -18.25 13.32
C GLU A 221 -4.76 -18.06 13.24
N LEU A 222 -4.15 -18.38 12.11
CA LEU A 222 -2.72 -18.19 11.88
C LEU A 222 -2.36 -16.70 11.84
N TYR A 223 -3.20 -15.88 11.21
CA TYR A 223 -3.05 -14.43 11.21
C TYR A 223 -3.16 -13.87 12.63
N GLU A 224 -4.22 -14.19 13.37
CA GLU A 224 -4.41 -13.70 14.75
C GLU A 224 -3.23 -14.09 15.65
N LYS A 225 -2.71 -15.31 15.52
CA LYS A 225 -1.49 -15.74 16.20
C LYS A 225 -0.30 -14.85 15.82
N THR A 226 -0.02 -14.71 14.52
CA THR A 226 1.10 -13.90 14.00
C THR A 226 1.00 -12.45 14.47
N ILE A 227 -0.20 -11.88 14.46
CA ILE A 227 -0.50 -10.52 14.92
C ILE A 227 -0.20 -10.39 16.42
N SER A 228 -0.60 -11.36 17.25
CA SER A 228 -0.38 -11.33 18.71
C SER A 228 1.10 -11.32 19.11
N GLU A 229 1.99 -11.84 18.27
CA GLU A 229 3.43 -11.90 18.53
C GLU A 229 4.11 -10.52 18.48
N GLY A 230 3.48 -9.50 17.88
CA GLY A 230 3.98 -8.11 17.91
C GLY A 230 5.31 -7.87 17.21
N ARG A 231 5.66 -8.72 16.25
CA ARG A 231 6.95 -8.72 15.55
C ARG A 231 7.08 -7.68 14.42
N CYS A 232 5.97 -7.04 14.03
CA CYS A 232 5.93 -6.07 12.94
C CYS A 232 4.87 -4.99 13.16
N ARG A 233 4.97 -3.91 12.37
CA ARG A 233 4.02 -2.79 12.40
C ARG A 233 2.96 -3.01 11.33
N LEU A 234 1.76 -3.36 11.78
CA LEU A 234 0.71 -3.84 10.89
C LEU A 234 -0.28 -2.75 10.48
N ILE A 235 -0.59 -2.75 9.19
CA ILE A 235 -1.70 -2.01 8.60
C ILE A 235 -2.76 -3.03 8.15
N ALA A 236 -3.95 -2.98 8.74
CA ALA A 236 -5.07 -3.79 8.32
C ALA A 236 -5.77 -3.16 7.11
N MET A 237 -5.78 -3.86 5.98
CA MET A 237 -6.55 -3.48 4.79
C MET A 237 -7.65 -4.50 4.47
N GLN A 238 -8.56 -4.13 3.57
CA GLN A 238 -9.71 -4.96 3.18
C GLN A 238 -10.56 -5.41 4.38
N VAL A 239 -10.66 -4.55 5.40
CA VAL A 239 -11.30 -4.87 6.69
C VAL A 239 -12.75 -5.32 6.56
N LEU A 240 -13.46 -4.83 5.54
CA LEU A 240 -14.85 -5.20 5.23
C LEU A 240 -14.99 -6.57 4.53
N GLY A 241 -13.90 -7.27 4.24
CA GLY A 241 -13.91 -8.55 3.50
C GLY A 241 -14.55 -8.42 2.12
N GLY A 242 -14.25 -7.33 1.41
CA GLY A 242 -14.89 -6.98 0.13
C GLY A 242 -16.28 -6.36 0.27
N GLY A 243 -16.90 -6.37 1.46
CA GLY A 243 -18.30 -6.00 1.69
C GLY A 243 -19.15 -7.17 2.20
N ALA A 244 -18.53 -8.31 2.48
CA ALA A 244 -19.19 -9.49 3.04
C ALA A 244 -19.60 -9.34 4.52
N ILE A 245 -19.08 -8.31 5.21
CA ILE A 245 -19.28 -8.10 6.64
C ILE A 245 -19.84 -6.69 6.87
N PRO A 246 -20.82 -6.51 7.78
CA PRO A 246 -21.24 -5.20 8.23
C PRO A 246 -20.05 -4.35 8.71
N ALA A 247 -20.08 -3.05 8.38
CA ALA A 247 -18.95 -2.16 8.67
C ALA A 247 -18.63 -2.05 10.16
N SER A 248 -19.66 -1.97 11.03
CA SER A 248 -19.46 -1.92 12.48
C SER A 248 -18.74 -3.17 13.01
N GLU A 249 -19.20 -4.35 12.61
CA GLU A 249 -18.61 -5.63 13.02
C GLU A 249 -17.18 -5.80 12.50
N ALA A 250 -16.93 -5.39 11.26
CA ALA A 250 -15.61 -5.42 10.66
C ALA A 250 -14.61 -4.50 11.39
N LEU A 251 -15.03 -3.26 11.68
CA LEU A 251 -14.20 -2.26 12.35
C LEU A 251 -13.97 -2.59 13.83
N GLU A 252 -14.98 -3.12 14.53
CA GLU A 252 -14.84 -3.63 15.90
C GLU A 252 -13.78 -4.73 15.96
N TYR A 253 -13.87 -5.71 15.05
CA TYR A 253 -12.94 -6.83 14.99
C TYR A 253 -11.49 -6.35 14.83
N VAL A 254 -11.18 -5.54 13.80
CA VAL A 254 -9.80 -5.12 13.54
C VAL A 254 -9.26 -4.14 14.58
N SER A 255 -10.12 -3.34 15.22
CA SER A 255 -9.70 -2.41 16.28
C SER A 255 -9.30 -3.16 17.56
N ASN A 256 -9.99 -4.27 17.85
CA ASN A 256 -9.71 -5.09 19.03
C ASN A 256 -8.47 -5.99 18.88
N LEU A 257 -8.00 -6.28 17.66
CA LEU A 257 -6.78 -7.07 17.46
C LEU A 257 -5.56 -6.38 18.11
N PRO A 258 -4.68 -7.11 18.82
CA PRO A 258 -3.44 -6.55 19.35
C PRO A 258 -2.50 -6.17 18.20
N ASN A 259 -1.57 -5.24 18.42
CA ASN A 259 -0.47 -4.93 17.49
C ASN A 259 -0.87 -4.52 16.05
N VAL A 260 -2.14 -4.25 15.77
CA VAL A 260 -2.58 -3.59 14.53
C VAL A 260 -2.42 -2.08 14.72
N GLU A 261 -1.34 -1.51 14.19
CA GLU A 261 -1.04 -0.08 14.33
C GLU A 261 -2.01 0.79 13.56
N SER A 262 -2.36 0.39 12.33
CA SER A 262 -3.17 1.22 11.45
C SER A 262 -4.29 0.44 10.77
N ILE A 263 -5.38 1.15 10.45
CA ILE A 263 -6.48 0.65 9.63
C ILE A 263 -6.54 1.46 8.33
N LEU A 264 -6.41 0.76 7.21
CA LEU A 264 -6.56 1.32 5.86
C LEU A 264 -8.01 1.12 5.38
N PHE A 265 -8.67 2.22 5.03
CA PHE A 265 -10.00 2.18 4.44
C PHE A 265 -10.15 3.16 3.28
N GLY A 266 -11.10 2.89 2.39
CA GLY A 266 -11.50 3.80 1.32
C GLY A 266 -13.01 4.06 1.40
N ALA A 267 -13.44 5.28 1.10
CA ALA A 267 -14.84 5.66 1.08
C ALA A 267 -15.08 6.82 0.10
N SER A 268 -16.30 6.92 -0.44
CA SER A 268 -16.62 7.94 -1.46
C SER A 268 -17.53 9.06 -0.96
N SER A 269 -18.13 8.95 0.22
CA SER A 269 -19.05 9.95 0.78
C SER A 269 -18.55 10.46 2.12
N ARG A 270 -18.86 11.72 2.44
CA ARG A 270 -18.57 12.34 3.74
C ARG A 270 -19.09 11.48 4.90
N GLN A 271 -20.36 11.09 4.83
CA GLN A 271 -20.98 10.26 5.86
C GLN A 271 -20.20 8.96 6.12
N ASN A 272 -19.75 8.26 5.08
CA ASN A 272 -19.03 7.00 5.26
C ASN A 272 -17.62 7.22 5.84
N ILE A 273 -16.96 8.31 5.45
CA ILE A 273 -15.65 8.69 5.98
C ILE A 273 -15.77 9.00 7.48
N GLU A 274 -16.67 9.91 7.84
CA GLU A 274 -16.90 10.33 9.23
C GLU A 274 -17.34 9.15 10.10
N ASN A 275 -18.29 8.33 9.63
CA ASN A 275 -18.73 7.14 10.37
C ASN A 275 -17.60 6.14 10.59
N THR A 276 -16.74 5.91 9.58
CA THR A 276 -15.62 4.95 9.71
C THR A 276 -14.62 5.45 10.74
N VAL A 277 -14.24 6.73 10.68
CA VAL A 277 -13.31 7.33 11.64
C VAL A 277 -13.88 7.27 13.06
N GLN A 278 -15.13 7.70 13.25
CA GLN A 278 -15.79 7.68 14.56
C GLN A 278 -15.88 6.26 15.13
N THR A 279 -16.20 5.27 14.31
CA THR A 279 -16.29 3.87 14.74
C THR A 279 -14.94 3.33 15.20
N ILE A 280 -13.86 3.61 14.45
CA ILE A 280 -12.51 3.19 14.83
C ILE A 280 -12.11 3.83 16.17
N ASN A 281 -12.27 5.15 16.30
CA ASN A 281 -11.92 5.88 17.53
C ASN A 281 -12.70 5.35 18.74
N PHE A 282 -14.01 5.10 18.58
CA PHE A 282 -14.84 4.54 19.64
C PHE A 282 -14.32 3.18 20.16
N HIS A 283 -13.93 2.28 19.26
CA HIS A 283 -13.41 0.97 19.66
C HIS A 283 -12.00 1.06 20.25
N ASP A 284 -11.15 1.93 19.73
CA ASP A 284 -9.82 2.17 20.29
C ASP A 284 -9.91 2.75 21.72
N GLU A 285 -10.79 3.72 21.96
CA GLU A 285 -11.04 4.26 23.31
C GLU A 285 -11.54 3.19 24.28
N LYS A 286 -12.50 2.36 23.84
CA LYS A 286 -13.04 1.26 24.64
C LYS A 286 -11.95 0.23 25.00
N LYS A 287 -11.07 -0.08 24.06
CA LYS A 287 -9.95 -1.01 24.28
C LYS A 287 -8.96 -0.46 25.32
N VAL A 288 -8.63 0.82 25.25
CA VAL A 288 -7.76 1.48 26.25
C VAL A 288 -8.39 1.43 27.64
N GLN A 289 -9.70 1.71 27.75
CA GLN A 289 -10.42 1.63 29.02
C GLN A 289 -10.42 0.21 29.61
N GLN A 290 -10.63 -0.81 28.77
CA GLN A 290 -10.59 -2.21 29.20
C GLN A 290 -9.21 -2.62 29.72
N LEU A 291 -8.13 -2.19 29.05
CA LEU A 291 -6.76 -2.46 29.48
C LEU A 291 -6.36 -1.71 30.76
N ALA A 292 -6.97 -0.55 31.04
CA ALA A 292 -6.70 0.21 32.27
C ALA A 292 -7.35 -0.41 33.52
N ILE A 293 -8.35 -1.28 33.34
CA ILE A 293 -9.11 -1.93 34.42
C ILE A 293 -8.61 -3.36 34.70
N ALA A 294 -7.84 -3.94 33.76
CA ALA A 294 -7.27 -5.30 33.85
C ALA A 294 -5.90 -5.32 34.53
#